data_AF-A0AAP0RUA8-F1
#
_entry.id   AF-A0AAP0RUA8-F1
#
_cell.length_a   1.000
_cell.length_b   1.000
_cell.length_c   1.000
_cell.angle_alpha   90.00
_cell.angle_beta   90.00
_cell.angle_gamma   90.00
#
_symmetry.space_group_name_H-M   'P 1'
#
loop_
_entity.id
_entity.type
_entity.pdbx_description
1 polymer ?
#
loop_
_entity_poly.entity_id
_entity_poly.type
_entity_poly.pdbx_seq_one_letter_code
_entity_poly.pdbx_strand_id
1 'polypeptide(L)'
;MSSKKRESSNSDNGEGRKCLHCASEKTPQWRTGPLGPKTLCNACGVRYKSGRLVPEYRPAASPTFVSTKHSNSHRKVLELRRQQEVQRAQQNQQFMGQGSVFGVSDGADYLIHHRSGLDYRHMI
;
A
#
# COMPACT_ATOMS: atom_id res chain seq x y z
N MET A 1 -4.46 -12.41 -37.11
CA MET A 1 -4.47 -12.12 -35.66
C MET A 1 -3.48 -11.00 -35.38
N SER A 2 -3.94 -9.89 -34.78
CA SER A 2 -3.20 -8.64 -34.63
C SER A 2 -2.12 -8.70 -33.55
N SER A 3 -0.86 -8.69 -33.96
CA SER A 3 0.28 -8.41 -33.09
C SER A 3 0.74 -6.96 -33.31
N LYS A 4 0.05 -6.00 -32.70
CA LYS A 4 0.50 -4.59 -32.67
C LYS A 4 1.66 -4.46 -31.69
N LYS A 5 2.87 -4.74 -32.17
CA LYS A 5 4.16 -4.42 -31.50
C LYS A 5 4.20 -2.90 -31.32
N ARG A 6 3.96 -2.43 -30.10
CA ARG A 6 4.07 -1.01 -29.78
C ARG A 6 5.55 -0.69 -29.58
N GLU A 7 6.18 -0.25 -30.66
CA GLU A 7 7.44 0.51 -30.61
C GLU A 7 7.21 1.71 -29.68
N SER A 8 8.05 1.86 -28.65
CA SER A 8 8.08 3.07 -27.82
C SER A 8 9.41 3.74 -28.08
N SER A 9 9.40 4.64 -29.05
CA SER A 9 10.38 5.70 -29.23
C SER A 9 10.39 6.60 -27.99
N ASN A 10 11.50 6.66 -27.26
CA ASN A 10 11.94 7.92 -26.66
C ASN A 10 13.41 7.87 -26.23
N SER A 11 14.25 8.50 -27.05
CA SER A 11 15.53 9.05 -26.63
C SER A 11 15.26 10.24 -25.68
N ASP A 12 15.59 10.10 -24.39
CA ASP A 12 15.81 11.24 -23.47
C ASP A 12 16.64 10.74 -22.28
N ASN A 13 17.93 11.04 -22.31
CA ASN A 13 18.91 11.01 -21.21
C ASN A 13 18.58 10.10 -20.01
N GLY A 14 18.97 8.83 -20.14
CA GLY A 14 18.87 7.78 -19.14
C GLY A 14 19.89 7.86 -18.01
N GLU A 15 20.21 9.06 -17.51
CA GLU A 15 21.09 9.21 -16.36
C GLU A 15 20.25 9.44 -15.09
N GLY A 16 19.86 8.34 -14.44
CA GLY A 16 19.49 8.34 -13.01
C GLY A 16 18.01 8.57 -12.64
N ARG A 17 17.09 8.74 -13.59
CA ARG A 17 15.66 8.91 -13.24
C ARG A 17 15.02 7.56 -12.88
N LYS A 18 14.50 7.45 -11.65
CA LYS A 18 13.82 6.25 -11.11
C LYS A 18 12.42 6.55 -10.61
N CYS A 19 11.51 5.60 -10.78
CA CYS A 19 10.16 5.70 -10.22
C CYS A 19 10.20 5.72 -8.69
N LEU A 20 9.53 6.67 -8.05
CA LEU A 20 9.56 6.79 -6.58
C LEU A 20 8.82 5.68 -5.84
N HIS A 21 7.92 4.96 -6.51
CA HIS A 21 7.14 3.87 -5.91
C HIS A 21 7.79 2.50 -6.14
N CYS A 22 8.14 2.20 -7.39
CA CYS A 22 8.68 0.89 -7.77
C CYS A 22 10.17 0.89 -8.12
N ALA A 23 10.88 2.00 -7.97
CA ALA A 23 12.30 2.13 -8.31
C ALA A 23 12.67 1.69 -9.74
N SER A 24 11.69 1.58 -10.64
CA SER A 24 11.94 1.24 -12.04
C SER A 24 12.59 2.41 -12.75
N GLU A 25 13.73 2.15 -13.39
CA GLU A 25 14.46 3.12 -14.21
C GLU A 25 13.97 3.10 -15.67
N LYS A 26 13.43 1.95 -16.11
CA LYS A 26 12.91 1.78 -17.46
C LYS A 26 11.39 1.97 -17.46
N THR A 27 10.90 2.88 -18.29
CA THR A 27 9.46 3.06 -18.53
C THR A 27 9.21 3.75 -19.87
N PRO A 28 8.17 3.35 -20.64
CA PRO A 28 7.87 3.99 -21.92
C PRO A 28 7.34 5.43 -21.76
N GLN A 29 6.82 5.80 -20.57
CA GLN A 29 6.30 7.13 -20.31
C GLN A 29 6.44 7.47 -18.82
N TRP A 30 7.05 8.61 -18.52
CA TRP A 30 7.06 9.19 -17.20
C TRP A 30 5.76 9.97 -16.95
N ARG A 31 5.17 9.79 -15.77
CA ARG A 31 3.93 10.44 -15.33
C ARG A 31 4.15 11.24 -14.06
N THR A 32 3.28 12.23 -13.83
CA THR A 32 3.22 13.01 -12.59
C THR A 32 2.75 12.13 -11.44
N GLY A 33 3.40 12.30 -10.29
CA GLY A 33 3.08 11.63 -9.04
C GLY A 33 2.91 12.61 -7.89
N PRO A 34 2.88 12.12 -6.64
CA PRO A 34 2.64 12.97 -5.46
C PRO A 34 3.74 14.02 -5.25
N LEU A 35 4.97 13.70 -5.65
CA LEU A 35 6.14 14.56 -5.47
C LEU A 35 6.43 15.44 -6.69
N GLY A 36 5.49 15.55 -7.63
CA GLY A 36 5.60 16.41 -8.80
C GLY A 36 5.71 15.68 -10.15
N PRO A 37 6.02 16.42 -11.23
CA PRO A 37 6.02 15.89 -12.60
C PRO A 37 7.11 14.84 -12.81
N LYS A 38 6.83 13.85 -13.67
CA LYS A 38 7.78 12.78 -14.08
C LYS A 38 8.39 11.95 -12.92
N THR A 39 7.67 11.80 -11.81
CA THR A 39 8.14 11.05 -10.62
C THR A 39 7.72 9.57 -10.61
N LEU A 40 6.73 9.21 -11.43
CA LEU A 40 6.21 7.84 -11.51
C LEU A 40 6.39 7.25 -12.92
N CYS A 41 6.63 5.93 -12.97
CA CYS A 41 6.56 5.19 -14.22
C CYS A 41 5.11 5.11 -14.75
N ASN A 42 4.93 4.67 -15.99
CA ASN A 42 3.61 4.60 -16.61
C ASN A 42 2.61 3.75 -15.79
N ALA A 43 3.01 2.56 -15.33
CA ALA A 43 2.14 1.66 -14.57
C ALA A 43 1.73 2.26 -13.21
N CYS A 44 2.69 2.76 -12.44
CA CYS A 44 2.43 3.38 -11.15
C CYS A 44 1.62 4.68 -11.31
N GLY A 45 1.90 5.50 -12.32
CA GLY A 45 1.20 6.76 -12.55
C GLY A 45 -0.27 6.59 -12.93
N VAL A 46 -0.62 5.57 -13.72
CA VAL A 46 -2.04 5.25 -14.01
C VAL A 46 -2.79 4.82 -12.75
N ARG A 47 -2.15 4.03 -11.87
CA ARG A 47 -2.72 3.64 -10.58
C ARG A 47 -2.83 4.80 -9.60
N TYR A 48 -1.86 5.70 -9.60
CA TYR A 48 -1.88 6.90 -8.77
C TYR A 48 -3.05 7.81 -9.14
N LYS A 49 -3.22 8.11 -10.43
CA LYS A 49 -4.34 8.95 -10.90
C LYS A 49 -5.72 8.40 -10.55
N SER A 50 -5.85 7.08 -10.41
CA SER A 50 -7.10 6.42 -10.01
C SER A 50 -7.26 6.23 -8.50
N GLY A 51 -6.31 6.69 -7.68
CA GLY A 51 -6.33 6.50 -6.23
C GLY A 51 -6.12 5.04 -5.79
N ARG A 52 -5.67 4.16 -6.69
CA ARG A 52 -5.48 2.72 -6.45
C ARG A 52 -4.01 2.34 -6.32
N LEU A 53 -3.11 3.31 -6.19
CA LEU A 53 -1.70 3.04 -5.93
C LEU A 53 -1.55 2.72 -4.45
N VAL A 54 -1.26 1.45 -4.18
CA VAL A 54 -1.08 0.94 -2.83
C VAL A 54 0.35 0.41 -2.64
N PRO A 55 0.87 0.35 -1.40
CA PRO A 55 2.21 -0.17 -1.14
C PRO A 55 2.38 -1.63 -1.55
N GLU A 56 1.32 -2.44 -1.47
CA GLU A 56 1.35 -3.87 -1.81
C GLU A 56 1.37 -4.12 -3.33
N TYR A 57 1.01 -3.12 -4.14
CA TYR A 57 1.15 -3.23 -5.58
C TYR A 57 2.60 -2.97 -5.96
N ARG A 58 3.19 -3.84 -6.79
CA ARG A 58 4.48 -3.54 -7.42
C ARG A 58 4.61 -4.29 -8.75
N PRO A 59 5.06 -3.63 -9.83
CA PRO A 59 5.35 -4.31 -11.07
C PRO A 59 6.43 -5.39 -10.88
N ALA A 60 6.33 -6.51 -11.60
CA ALA A 60 7.32 -7.60 -11.51
C ALA A 60 8.72 -7.18 -11.99
N ALA A 61 8.80 -6.22 -12.91
CA ALA A 61 10.06 -5.65 -13.40
C ALA A 61 10.72 -4.67 -12.42
N SER A 62 10.12 -4.42 -11.25
CA SER A 62 10.70 -3.56 -10.22
C SER A 62 11.87 -4.26 -9.53
N PRO A 63 13.03 -3.61 -9.34
CA PRO A 63 14.16 -4.19 -8.60
C PRO A 63 13.83 -4.43 -7.12
N THR A 64 12.82 -3.71 -6.61
CA THR A 64 12.35 -3.81 -5.23
C THR A 64 11.14 -4.73 -5.08
N PHE A 65 10.84 -5.56 -6.08
CA PHE A 65 9.75 -6.53 -6.03
C PHE A 65 10.07 -7.64 -5.02
N VAL A 66 9.11 -7.96 -4.16
CA VAL A 66 9.23 -9.03 -3.15
C VAL A 66 7.93 -9.82 -3.21
N SER A 67 7.98 -11.08 -3.63
CA SER A 67 6.79 -11.90 -3.90
C SER A 67 5.86 -12.07 -2.69
N THR A 68 6.41 -12.06 -1.48
CA THR A 68 5.64 -12.20 -0.22
C THR A 68 4.88 -10.94 0.16
N LYS A 69 5.32 -9.76 -0.30
CA LYS A 69 4.73 -8.45 0.05
C LYS A 69 4.06 -7.77 -1.13
N HIS A 70 4.45 -8.11 -2.34
CA HIS A 70 4.11 -7.38 -3.54
C HIS A 70 3.48 -8.28 -4.60
N SER A 71 2.49 -7.74 -5.31
CA SER A 71 1.94 -8.39 -6.48
C SER A 71 1.66 -7.40 -7.61
N ASN A 72 1.77 -7.87 -8.85
CA ASN A 72 1.40 -7.11 -10.04
C ASN A 72 -0.11 -7.22 -10.36
N SER A 73 -0.82 -8.20 -9.77
CA SER A 73 -2.23 -8.43 -10.02
C SER A 73 -3.12 -7.68 -9.03
N HIS A 74 -4.11 -6.95 -9.53
CA HIS A 74 -5.04 -6.19 -8.69
C HIS A 74 -5.79 -7.09 -7.70
N ARG A 75 -6.30 -8.24 -8.16
CA ARG A 75 -7.01 -9.20 -7.30
C ARG A 75 -6.11 -9.70 -6.17
N LYS A 76 -4.85 -10.01 -6.48
CA LYS A 76 -3.90 -10.52 -5.49
C LYS A 76 -3.48 -9.44 -4.48
N VAL A 77 -3.35 -8.19 -4.91
CA VAL A 77 -3.07 -7.05 -4.02
C VAL A 77 -4.20 -6.86 -2.99
N LEU A 78 -5.46 -6.93 -3.42
CA LEU A 78 -6.60 -6.85 -2.51
C LEU A 78 -6.61 -8.01 -1.51
N GLU A 79 -6.31 -9.22 -1.98
CA GLU A 79 -6.23 -10.39 -1.12
C GLU A 79 -5.09 -10.29 -0.10
N LEU A 80 -3.91 -9.79 -0.49
CA LEU A 80 -2.80 -9.56 0.44
C LEU A 80 -3.19 -8.59 1.56
N ARG A 81 -3.93 -7.52 1.23
CA ARG A 81 -4.42 -6.56 2.23
C ARG A 81 -5.42 -7.20 3.19
N ARG A 82 -6.39 -7.97 2.67
CA ARG A 82 -7.36 -8.71 3.49
C ARG A 82 -6.66 -9.69 4.44
N GLN A 83 -5.65 -10.41 3.95
CA GLN A 83 -4.86 -11.34 4.78
C GLN A 83 -4.07 -10.61 5.87
N GLN A 84 -3.48 -9.44 5.56
CA GLN A 84 -2.76 -8.63 6.53
C GLN A 84 -3.67 -8.07 7.63
N GLU A 85 -4.90 -7.67 7.30
CA GLU A 85 -5.90 -7.23 8.28
C GLU A 85 -6.28 -8.35 9.25
N VAL A 86 -6.54 -9.57 8.73
CA VAL A 86 -6.83 -10.75 9.56
C VAL A 86 -5.65 -11.08 10.47
N GLN A 87 -4.43 -11.09 9.93
CA GLN A 87 -3.23 -11.37 10.71
C GLN A 87 -3.01 -10.34 11.82
N ARG A 88 -3.23 -9.04 11.52
CA ARG A 88 -3.14 -7.96 12.51
C ARG A 88 -4.22 -8.08 13.59
N ALA A 89 -5.45 -8.46 13.23
CA ALA A 89 -6.53 -8.69 14.17
C ALA A 89 -6.22 -9.86 15.12
N GLN A 90 -5.67 -10.96 14.60
CA GLN A 90 -5.23 -12.10 15.39
C GLN A 90 -4.09 -11.72 16.35
N GLN A 91 -3.10 -10.96 15.88
CA GLN A 91 -2.00 -10.49 16.73
C GLN A 91 -2.49 -9.55 17.85
N ASN A 92 -3.46 -8.69 17.57
CA ASN A 92 -4.05 -7.82 18.58
C ASN A 92 -4.86 -8.59 19.64
N GLN A 93 -5.57 -9.65 19.24
CA GLN A 93 -6.26 -10.54 20.20
C GLN A 93 -5.28 -11.29 21.10
N GLN A 94 -4.12 -11.71 20.58
CA GLN A 94 -3.08 -12.36 21.39
C GLN A 94 -2.48 -11.42 22.45
N PHE A 95 -2.36 -10.12 22.16
CA PHE A 95 -1.87 -9.13 23.13
C PHE A 95 -2.91 -8.80 24.20
N MET A 96 -4.20 -8.69 23.84
CA MET A 96 -5.30 -8.56 24.80
C MET A 96 -5.47 -9.81 25.68
N GLY A 97 -5.05 -11.00 25.21
CA GLY A 97 -5.08 -12.25 25.97
C GLY A 97 -3.97 -12.41 27.02
N GLN A 98 -3.00 -11.49 27.08
CA GLN A 98 -1.91 -11.51 28.07
C GLN A 98 -2.03 -10.39 29.13
N GLY A 99 -3.03 -9.52 29.01
CA GLY A 99 -3.39 -8.55 30.04
C GLY A 99 -4.16 -9.20 31.20
N SER A 100 -3.42 -9.64 32.23
CA SER A 100 -3.87 -10.07 33.56
C SER A 100 -4.35 -11.53 33.73
N VAL A 101 -3.38 -12.45 33.71
CA VAL A 101 -3.42 -13.75 34.42
C VAL A 101 -3.12 -13.61 35.93
N PHE A 102 -3.01 -12.39 36.47
CA PHE A 102 -3.01 -12.16 37.92
C PHE A 102 -4.42 -11.80 38.38
N GLY A 103 -5.22 -12.85 38.61
CA GLY A 103 -6.39 -12.73 39.48
C GLY A 103 -5.91 -12.40 40.89
N VAL A 104 -6.14 -11.16 41.32
CA VAL A 104 -6.16 -10.81 42.74
C VAL A 104 -7.57 -10.34 43.04
N SER A 105 -8.16 -11.03 43.99
CA SER A 105 -9.54 -10.97 44.43
C SER A 105 -9.98 -9.58 44.91
N ASP A 106 -11.30 -9.45 44.93
CA ASP A 106 -12.12 -8.51 45.70
C ASP A 106 -12.54 -7.21 45.01
N GLY A 107 -13.83 -6.92 45.17
CA GLY A 107 -14.67 -6.25 44.19
C GLY A 107 -14.57 -4.72 44.18
N ALA A 108 -15.01 -4.13 43.07
CA ALA A 108 -15.86 -2.94 43.05
C ALA A 108 -16.15 -2.50 41.59
N ASP A 109 -17.45 -2.27 41.36
CA ASP A 109 -18.06 -1.26 40.52
C ASP A 109 -17.77 -1.18 39.01
N TYR A 110 -18.82 -1.54 38.27
CA TYR A 110 -19.00 -1.34 36.85
C TYR A 110 -19.46 0.11 36.61
N LEU A 111 -18.55 1.02 36.27
CA LEU A 111 -18.92 2.34 35.74
C LEU A 111 -18.50 2.49 34.27
N ILE A 112 -19.47 2.23 33.40
CA ILE A 112 -19.48 2.65 32.00
C ILE A 112 -19.34 4.19 31.97
N HIS A 113 -18.20 4.71 31.50
CA HIS A 113 -18.12 6.09 31.03
C HIS A 113 -18.21 6.12 29.50
N HIS A 114 -19.45 6.13 29.02
CA HIS A 114 -19.80 6.70 27.72
C HIS A 114 -19.44 8.19 27.77
N ARG A 115 -18.40 8.60 27.05
CA ARG A 115 -18.11 10.02 26.82
C ARG A 115 -18.18 10.32 25.33
N SER A 116 -19.37 10.76 24.97
CA SER A 116 -19.73 11.41 23.71
C SER A 116 -18.77 12.57 23.41
N GLY A 117 -18.32 12.66 22.16
CA GLY A 117 -17.47 13.76 21.69
C GLY A 117 -17.15 13.61 20.21
N LEU A 118 -18.11 14.01 19.38
CA LEU A 118 -17.90 14.32 17.97
C LEU A 118 -16.83 15.42 17.86
N ASP A 119 -15.77 15.22 17.08
CA ASP A 119 -15.31 16.29 16.18
C ASP A 119 -14.49 15.74 15.01
N TYR A 120 -14.86 16.20 13.82
CA TYR A 120 -14.27 15.90 12.53
C TYR A 120 -13.03 16.78 12.33
N ARG A 121 -11.84 16.20 12.13
CA ARG A 121 -10.80 16.84 11.31
C ARG A 121 -10.25 15.87 10.28
N HIS A 122 -10.84 15.98 9.09
CA HIS A 122 -10.27 15.63 7.81
C HIS A 122 -8.78 15.99 7.77
N MET A 123 -7.92 14.97 7.64
CA MET A 123 -6.56 15.15 7.15
C MET A 123 -6.59 14.94 5.64
N ILE A 124 -6.25 16.03 4.95
CA ILE A 124 -6.01 16.14 3.51
C ILE A 124 -4.69 15.45 3.19
#